data_AF-A0A1X0A542-F1
#
_entry.id   AF-A0A1X0A542-F1
#
_cell.length_a   1.000
_cell.length_b   1.000
_cell.length_c   1.000
_cell.angle_alpha   90.00
_cell.angle_beta   90.00
_cell.angle_gamma   90.00
#
_symmetry.space_group_name_H-M   'P 1'
#
loop_
_entity.id
_entity.type
_entity.pdbx_description
1 polymer ?
#
loop_
_entity_poly.entity_id
_entity_poly.type
_entity_poly.pdbx_seq_one_letter_code
_entity_poly.pdbx_strand_id
1 'polypeptide(L)'
;MSGAEVFTRPTRYEVTAWPGPIDGVNRSLYVLYVEWRGGDRWCVTDGTCCYRKDGHKSYETNPSSRTDRFKRAYRFSLDEALALAQKVAPKIRVGAGPNRKGMNAAEMWEWEQAR
;
A
#
# COMPACT_ATOMS: atom_id res chain seq x y z
N MET A 1 31.24 -16.35 24.13
CA MET A 1 29.88 -16.05 23.66
C MET A 1 29.98 -14.80 22.81
N SER A 2 29.82 -14.88 21.48
CA SER A 2 29.65 -13.67 20.67
C SER A 2 28.30 -13.06 21.04
N GLY A 3 28.29 -11.83 21.56
CA GLY A 3 27.04 -11.13 21.84
C GLY A 3 26.18 -11.01 20.58
N ALA A 4 24.87 -11.14 20.71
CA ALA A 4 23.97 -10.89 19.59
C ALA A 4 24.04 -9.40 19.21
N GLU A 5 24.17 -9.12 17.91
CA GLU A 5 24.11 -7.75 17.39
C GLU A 5 22.66 -7.30 17.28
N VAL A 6 22.36 -6.10 17.80
CA VAL A 6 21.03 -5.47 17.70
C VAL A 6 21.09 -4.39 16.62
N PHE A 7 20.19 -4.46 15.64
CA PHE A 7 20.09 -3.44 14.59
C PHE A 7 18.63 -3.08 14.32
N THR A 8 18.43 -1.87 13.80
CA THR A 8 17.14 -1.37 13.31
C THR A 8 17.27 -1.01 11.84
N ARG A 9 16.22 -1.27 11.07
CA ARG A 9 16.12 -0.83 9.68
C ARG A 9 14.66 -0.57 9.29
N PRO A 10 14.40 0.25 8.27
CA PRO A 10 13.07 0.38 7.71
C PRO A 10 12.57 -0.97 7.18
N THR A 11 11.35 -1.33 7.55
CA THR A 11 10.64 -2.51 7.02
C THR A 11 9.32 -2.13 6.35
N ARG A 12 8.91 -0.87 6.45
CA ARG A 12 7.67 -0.32 5.90
C ARG A 12 7.83 1.17 5.61
N TYR A 13 7.27 1.60 4.48
CA TYR A 13 7.06 3.02 4.15
C TYR A 13 5.56 3.26 3.90
N GLU A 14 5.04 4.39 4.33
CA GLU A 14 3.71 4.88 3.92
C GLU A 14 3.81 5.73 2.66
N VAL A 15 2.85 5.56 1.75
CA VAL A 15 2.69 6.37 0.55
C VAL A 15 1.21 6.74 0.43
N THR A 16 0.89 8.03 0.36
CA THR A 16 -0.49 8.51 0.29
C THR A 16 -0.60 9.79 -0.51
N ALA A 17 -1.78 10.01 -1.11
CA ALA A 17 -2.18 11.28 -1.72
C ALA A 17 -3.18 12.05 -0.83
N TRP A 18 -3.33 11.67 0.44
CA TRP A 18 -4.22 12.33 1.40
C TRP A 18 -3.76 13.78 1.65
N PRO A 19 -4.63 14.78 1.42
CA PRO A 19 -4.27 16.20 1.59
C PRO A 19 -4.51 16.73 3.01
N GLY A 20 -5.26 16.01 3.85
CA GLY A 20 -5.61 16.42 5.21
C GLY A 20 -4.53 16.08 6.25
N PRO A 21 -4.84 16.25 7.55
CA PRO A 21 -3.96 15.94 8.66
C PRO A 21 -3.49 14.47 8.68
N ILE A 22 -2.30 14.25 9.25
CA ILE A 22 -1.68 12.92 9.37
C ILE A 22 -2.47 11.95 10.27
N ASP A 23 -3.28 12.49 11.17
CA ASP A 23 -4.15 11.79 12.11
C ASP A 23 -5.64 11.87 11.72
N GLY A 24 -5.93 12.28 10.48
CA GLY A 24 -7.29 12.36 9.96
C GLY A 24 -7.99 10.99 9.96
N VAL A 25 -9.27 10.96 10.35
CA VAL A 25 -10.05 9.72 10.57
C VAL A 25 -10.11 8.86 9.31
N ASN A 26 -10.32 9.44 8.13
CA ASN A 26 -10.40 8.69 6.88
C ASN A 26 -9.04 8.52 6.16
N ARG A 27 -7.94 9.08 6.68
CA ARG A 27 -6.60 9.00 6.04
C ARG A 27 -6.21 7.57 5.71
N SER A 28 -6.40 6.65 6.65
CA SER A 28 -5.99 5.25 6.55
C SER A 28 -6.57 4.54 5.31
N LEU A 29 -7.71 5.00 4.80
CA LEU A 29 -8.35 4.45 3.60
C LEU A 29 -7.63 4.82 2.29
N TYR A 30 -6.73 5.81 2.33
CA TYR A 30 -5.98 6.33 1.19
C TYR A 30 -4.47 6.11 1.33
N VAL A 31 -4.05 5.23 2.25
CA VAL A 31 -2.64 4.88 2.46
C VAL A 31 -2.32 3.57 1.77
N LEU A 32 -1.19 3.55 1.06
CA LEU A 32 -0.49 2.34 0.67
C LEU A 32 0.76 2.17 1.51
N TYR A 33 1.13 0.92 1.73
CA TYR A 33 2.35 0.53 2.39
C TYR A 33 3.30 -0.14 1.40
N VAL A 34 4.57 0.26 1.43
CA VAL A 34 5.67 -0.47 0.81
C VAL A 34 6.37 -1.26 1.89
N GLU A 35 6.13 -2.58 1.92
CA GLU A 35 6.55 -3.48 2.99
C GLU A 35 7.65 -4.45 2.56
N TRP A 36 8.65 -4.62 3.40
CA TRP A 36 9.73 -5.58 3.21
C TRP A 36 9.21 -7.02 3.40
N ARG A 37 9.66 -7.94 2.53
CA ARG A 37 9.15 -9.33 2.48
C ARG A 37 10.27 -10.39 2.43
N GLY A 38 11.52 -10.01 2.70
CA GLY A 38 12.67 -10.92 2.60
C GLY A 38 13.66 -10.51 1.52
N GLY A 39 14.97 -10.63 1.77
CA GLY A 39 16.03 -10.23 0.82
C GLY A 39 15.86 -8.78 0.35
N ASP A 40 15.99 -8.54 -0.96
CA ASP A 40 15.76 -7.22 -1.58
C ASP A 40 14.34 -7.06 -2.13
N ARG A 41 13.37 -7.79 -1.55
CA ARG A 41 12.00 -7.84 -2.07
C ARG A 41 11.00 -7.11 -1.19
N TRP A 42 10.26 -6.21 -1.83
CA TRP A 42 9.22 -5.38 -1.24
C TRP A 42 7.88 -5.60 -1.94
N CYS A 43 6.78 -5.34 -1.26
CA CYS A 43 5.46 -5.32 -1.89
C CYS A 43 4.73 -4.00 -1.62
N VAL A 44 3.86 -3.62 -2.54
CA VAL A 44 2.90 -2.52 -2.35
C VAL A 44 1.59 -3.13 -1.88
N THR A 45 1.05 -2.68 -0.75
CA THR A 45 -0.18 -3.22 -0.14
C THR A 45 -1.06 -2.13 0.45
N ASP A 46 -2.38 -2.34 0.49
CA ASP A 46 -3.32 -1.50 1.27
C ASP A 46 -3.61 -2.09 2.67
N GLY A 47 -2.81 -3.06 3.09
CA GLY A 47 -2.99 -3.83 4.33
C GLY A 47 -3.75 -5.14 4.13
N THR A 48 -4.50 -5.28 3.04
CA THR A 48 -5.25 -6.52 2.72
C THR A 48 -4.89 -7.12 1.37
N CYS A 49 -4.64 -6.27 0.37
CA CYS A 49 -4.36 -6.66 -1.00
C CYS A 49 -2.98 -6.16 -1.42
N CYS A 50 -2.24 -6.98 -2.17
CA CYS A 50 -1.00 -6.56 -2.83
C CYS A 50 -1.30 -6.03 -4.24
N TYR A 51 -0.51 -5.07 -4.71
CA TYR A 51 -0.62 -4.47 -6.04
C TYR A 51 0.45 -5.02 -7.00
N ARG A 52 0.07 -5.26 -8.25
CA ARG A 52 0.96 -5.61 -9.36
C ARG A 52 1.43 -4.36 -10.10
N LYS A 53 2.42 -4.50 -11.00
CA LYS A 53 2.96 -3.39 -11.83
C LYS A 53 1.91 -2.66 -12.67
N ASP A 54 0.84 -3.35 -13.07
CA ASP A 54 -0.29 -2.79 -13.84
C ASP A 54 -1.29 -2.02 -12.96
N GLY A 55 -1.16 -2.07 -11.64
CA GLY A 55 -2.07 -1.44 -10.67
C GLY A 55 -3.25 -2.34 -10.25
N HIS A 56 -3.39 -3.54 -10.82
CA HIS A 56 -4.35 -4.51 -10.32
C HIS A 56 -3.93 -5.02 -8.94
N LYS A 57 -4.92 -5.22 -8.06
CA LYS A 57 -4.70 -5.75 -6.72
C LYS A 57 -5.37 -7.10 -6.53
N SER A 58 -4.78 -7.92 -5.67
CA SER A 58 -5.34 -9.19 -5.26
C SER A 58 -5.02 -9.45 -3.80
N TYR A 59 -5.91 -10.19 -3.14
CA TYR A 59 -5.71 -10.62 -1.77
C TYR A 59 -4.40 -11.41 -1.64
N GLU A 60 -3.62 -11.11 -0.61
CA GLU A 60 -2.40 -11.85 -0.37
C GLU A 60 -2.72 -13.24 0.20
N THR A 61 -2.44 -14.29 -0.58
CA THR A 61 -2.69 -15.67 -0.15
C THR A 61 -1.85 -16.01 1.09
N ASN A 62 -2.36 -16.95 1.90
CA ASN A 62 -1.66 -17.51 3.04
C ASN A 62 -0.21 -17.88 2.70
N PRO A 63 0.76 -17.69 3.62
CA PRO A 63 2.17 -17.90 3.33
C PRO A 63 2.49 -19.28 2.74
N SER A 64 1.84 -20.34 3.24
CA SER A 64 1.99 -21.72 2.78
C SER A 64 1.38 -22.00 1.40
N SER A 65 0.48 -21.14 0.91
CA SER A 65 -0.16 -21.26 -0.41
C SER A 65 0.45 -20.30 -1.44
N ARG A 66 1.48 -19.54 -1.06
CA ARG A 66 2.05 -18.48 -1.91
C ARG A 66 2.99 -19.06 -2.96
N THR A 67 2.48 -19.15 -4.18
CA THR A 67 3.25 -19.62 -5.34
C THR A 67 4.36 -18.65 -5.73
N ASP A 68 5.38 -19.16 -6.43
CA ASP A 68 6.42 -18.28 -6.99
C ASP A 68 5.89 -17.34 -8.06
N ARG A 69 4.79 -17.71 -8.75
CA ARG A 69 4.06 -16.82 -9.65
C ARG A 69 3.54 -15.60 -8.89
N PHE A 70 2.96 -15.79 -7.71
CA PHE A 70 2.52 -14.68 -6.86
C PHE A 70 3.74 -13.83 -6.45
N LYS A 71 4.81 -14.45 -5.96
CA LYS A 71 6.02 -13.71 -5.55
C LYS A 71 6.57 -12.87 -6.70
N ARG A 72 6.65 -13.39 -7.94
CA ARG A 72 7.10 -12.62 -9.11
C ARG A 72 6.16 -11.48 -9.48
N ALA A 73 4.86 -11.63 -9.26
CA ALA A 73 3.86 -10.64 -9.64
C ALA A 73 3.76 -9.47 -8.64
N TYR A 74 4.07 -9.69 -7.37
CA TYR A 74 3.79 -8.77 -6.25
C TYR A 74 5.03 -8.45 -5.40
N ARG A 75 6.23 -8.80 -5.87
CA ARG A 75 7.49 -8.48 -5.19
C ARG A 75 8.42 -7.75 -6.13
N PHE A 76 8.97 -6.64 -5.64
CA PHE A 76 9.74 -5.67 -6.41
C PHE A 76 11.00 -5.27 -5.65
N SER A 77 11.93 -4.59 -6.32
CA SER A 77 12.92 -3.79 -5.59
C SER A 77 12.23 -2.66 -4.79
N LEU A 78 12.95 -2.06 -3.86
CA LEU A 78 12.41 -0.92 -3.09
C LEU A 78 11.98 0.23 -4.02
N ASP A 79 12.85 0.60 -4.97
CA ASP A 79 12.59 1.71 -5.90
C ASP A 79 11.38 1.43 -6.80
N GLU A 80 11.28 0.21 -7.35
CA GLU A 80 10.12 -0.20 -8.14
C GLU A 80 8.82 -0.16 -7.31
N ALA A 81 8.88 -0.61 -6.04
CA ALA A 81 7.73 -0.60 -5.16
C ALA A 81 7.29 0.83 -4.79
N LEU A 82 8.23 1.73 -4.48
CA LEU A 82 7.95 3.14 -4.22
C LEU A 82 7.36 3.84 -5.45
N ALA A 83 7.93 3.63 -6.63
CA ALA A 83 7.42 4.19 -7.88
C ALA A 83 6.00 3.68 -8.19
N LEU A 84 5.74 2.39 -7.99
CA LEU A 84 4.40 1.82 -8.15
C LEU A 84 3.41 2.42 -7.14
N ALA A 85 3.78 2.52 -5.87
CA ALA A 85 2.93 3.08 -4.84
C ALA A 85 2.57 4.55 -5.13
N GLN A 86 3.53 5.38 -5.55
CA GLN A 86 3.31 6.77 -5.95
C GLN A 86 2.38 6.88 -7.17
N LYS A 87 2.46 5.94 -8.12
CA LYS A 87 1.55 5.88 -9.27
C LYS A 87 0.12 5.48 -8.90
N VAL A 88 -0.05 4.62 -7.89
CA VAL A 88 -1.35 4.05 -7.50
C VAL A 88 -2.07 4.93 -6.48
N ALA A 89 -1.36 5.49 -5.50
CA ALA A 89 -1.93 6.30 -4.42
C ALA A 89 -2.97 7.36 -4.88
N PRO A 90 -2.71 8.20 -5.89
CA PRO A 90 -3.69 9.21 -6.33
C PRO A 90 -4.92 8.62 -7.04
N LYS A 91 -4.93 7.32 -7.35
CA LYS A 91 -6.03 6.64 -8.05
C LYS A 91 -6.96 5.89 -7.11
N ILE A 92 -6.65 5.83 -5.81
CA ILE A 92 -7.49 5.16 -4.82
C ILE A 92 -8.83 5.87 -4.75
N ARG A 93 -9.91 5.08 -4.85
CA ARG A 93 -11.28 5.52 -4.69
C ARG A 93 -12.02 4.63 -3.70
N VAL A 94 -12.62 5.24 -2.68
CA VAL A 94 -13.32 4.54 -1.61
C VAL A 94 -14.84 4.67 -1.80
N GLY A 95 -15.57 3.60 -1.51
CA GLY A 95 -17.03 3.57 -1.65
C GLY A 95 -17.52 3.53 -3.11
N ALA A 96 -16.68 3.03 -4.03
CA ALA A 96 -17.11 2.75 -5.40
C ALA A 96 -18.06 1.55 -5.45
N GLY A 97 -18.99 1.55 -6.41
CA GLY A 97 -19.94 0.46 -6.64
C GLY A 97 -20.53 0.53 -8.05
N PRO A 98 -21.44 -0.39 -8.42
CA PRO A 98 -21.97 -0.47 -9.79
C PRO A 98 -22.52 0.85 -10.35
N ASN A 99 -23.07 1.70 -9.47
CA ASN A 99 -23.66 3.00 -9.81
C ASN A 99 -22.98 4.18 -9.08
N ARG A 100 -21.76 4.01 -8.55
CA ARG A 100 -21.07 5.05 -7.77
C ARG A 100 -19.58 5.08 -8.08
N LYS A 101 -19.07 6.25 -8.47
CA LYS A 101 -17.65 6.46 -8.85
C LYS A 101 -16.66 6.33 -7.68
N GLY A 102 -17.14 6.32 -6.43
CA GLY A 102 -16.29 6.38 -5.23
C GLY A 102 -15.55 7.73 -5.10
N MET A 103 -15.14 8.07 -3.89
CA MET A 103 -14.41 9.32 -3.61
C MET A 103 -12.90 9.08 -3.64
N ASN A 104 -12.16 9.96 -4.28
CA ASN A 104 -10.72 10.05 -4.11
C ASN A 104 -10.37 10.80 -2.81
N ALA A 105 -9.08 10.85 -2.47
CA ALA A 105 -8.62 11.43 -1.22
C ALA A 105 -9.00 12.91 -1.03
N ALA A 106 -8.90 13.71 -2.10
CA ALA A 106 -9.28 15.13 -2.05
C ALA A 106 -10.81 15.31 -1.92
N GLU A 107 -11.59 14.56 -2.69
CA GLU A 107 -13.06 14.56 -2.60
C GLU A 107 -13.55 14.17 -1.18
N MET A 108 -12.87 13.21 -0.54
CA MET A 108 -13.19 12.82 0.84
C MET A 108 -12.82 13.91 1.84
N TRP A 109 -11.64 14.52 1.69
CA TRP A 109 -11.21 15.60 2.58
C TRP A 109 -12.15 16.80 2.50
N GLU A 110 -12.54 17.23 1.30
CA GLU A 110 -13.53 18.30 1.12
C GLU A 110 -14.87 17.97 1.78
N TRP A 111 -15.31 16.71 1.69
CA TRP A 111 -16.52 16.25 2.34
C TRP A 111 -16.43 16.24 3.87
N GLU A 112 -15.27 15.89 4.45
CA GLU A 112 -15.03 15.98 5.90
C GLU A 112 -15.13 17.43 6.38
N GLN A 113 -14.56 18.37 5.62
CA GLN A 113 -14.55 19.79 5.99
C GLN A 113 -15.92 20.47 5.87
N ALA A 114 -16.84 19.89 5.10
CA ALA A 114 -18.20 20.39 4.93
C ALA A 114 -19.19 19.90 6.01
N ARG A 115 -18.70 19.15 7.02
CA ARG A 115 -19.49 18.58 8.11
C ARG A 115 -19.13 19.19 9.45
#